data_AF-A0A2N2UL86-F1
#
_entry.id   AF-A0A2N2UL86-F1
#
_cell.length_a   1.000
_cell.length_b   1.000
_cell.length_c   1.000
_cell.angle_alpha   90.00
_cell.angle_beta   90.00
_cell.angle_gamma   90.00
#
_symmetry.space_group_name_H-M   'P 1'
#
loop_
_entity.id
_entity.type
_entity.pdbx_description
1 polymer ?
#
loop_
_entity_poly.entity_id
_entity_poly.type
_entity_poly.pdbx_seq_one_letter_code
_entity_poly.pdbx_strand_id
1 'polypeptide(L)'
;LRYNREEESSAEGSVTQVTSSFKSGGNITRTAKDTIVDQGTQIEAAGNIDQSAREIREIAAEDSSYSRSSSSSHDARIGVGAGASAEAGASANSKGESETESGAGAGAGFRASYTGASEGESEASTTAVTTRYKSGGSITSKSEEKTTLIGTQFESGGDINLEAGSLDYQAAKDTTTSSSNSQDISAELKVDVVGKAGGSLDAEYGMEKEGEKTSTARAGGMTAGGSINIKTKGDASFEGTQLEAGNAVGVDAGGNVDFKAARDTTESSSQAANASLSLSSEKGGDKAMGLGGGYEQENGNSSTAQVGSIKAGSGGISISAGKDANFEGTALKSEGDTGIAAGGDVNLRAAKNTETTTSFGVQAEIGSTSGSEGKEKTGAIGGNVGYADKVESTGTSIGSGGTVTIKGNNVINQEADIKAEGGAQIIGNEIKQKAESRDIAIGIEAGYETSSESKTPEKKTGSKTTDDIPDSRAKTAADDKPRSKTTDDLPAASTDTGKSAEDKAAERRATIDQLKADKLKLDKAMEPKAAPAETPAK
;
A
#
# COMPACT_ATOMS: atom_id res chain seq x y z
N LEU A 1 2.44 -45.65 4.99
CA LEU A 1 3.09 -44.89 6.07
C LEU A 1 2.95 -43.41 5.79
N ARG A 2 2.64 -42.62 6.82
CA ARG A 2 2.64 -41.16 6.75
C ARG A 2 3.30 -40.66 8.04
N TYR A 3 4.21 -39.71 7.93
CA TYR A 3 4.77 -38.96 9.02
C TYR A 3 4.43 -37.49 8.77
N ASN A 4 3.71 -36.86 9.69
CA ASN A 4 3.36 -35.45 9.62
C ASN A 4 3.84 -34.78 10.91
N ARG A 5 4.43 -33.60 10.79
CA ARG A 5 4.77 -32.71 11.89
C ARG A 5 4.41 -31.28 11.51
N GLU A 6 3.65 -30.64 12.38
CA GLU A 6 3.28 -29.23 12.27
C GLU A 6 3.74 -28.54 13.56
N GLU A 7 4.46 -27.44 13.43
CA GLU A 7 4.87 -26.57 14.52
C GLU A 7 4.32 -25.18 14.22
N GLU A 8 3.58 -24.60 15.17
CA GLU A 8 3.06 -23.25 15.07
C GLU A 8 3.44 -22.47 16.32
N SER A 9 3.83 -21.21 16.11
CA SER A 9 4.02 -20.25 17.18
C SER A 9 3.37 -18.95 16.75
N SER A 10 2.56 -18.37 17.63
CA SER A 10 1.96 -17.06 17.42
C SER A 10 2.09 -16.20 18.66
N ALA A 11 2.19 -14.89 18.44
CA ALA A 11 2.20 -13.88 19.47
C ALA A 11 1.41 -12.68 18.98
N GLU A 12 0.44 -12.25 19.76
CA GLU A 12 -0.34 -11.05 19.51
C GLU A 12 -0.37 -10.17 20.75
N GLY A 13 -0.54 -8.88 20.54
CA GLY A 13 -0.72 -7.93 21.62
C GLY A 13 -1.33 -6.63 21.13
N SER A 14 -1.97 -5.92 22.03
CA SER A 14 -2.50 -4.60 21.75
C SER A 14 -2.37 -3.67 22.96
N VAL A 15 -2.27 -2.38 22.66
CA VAL A 15 -2.33 -1.28 23.61
C VAL A 15 -3.45 -0.37 23.14
N THR A 16 -4.46 -0.21 23.99
CA THR A 16 -5.55 0.76 23.77
C THR A 16 -5.37 1.93 24.72
N GLN A 17 -5.31 3.12 24.17
CA GLN A 17 -5.14 4.36 24.90
C GLN A 17 -6.45 4.74 25.58
N VAL A 18 -6.42 4.84 26.90
CA VAL A 18 -7.52 5.37 27.70
C VAL A 18 -7.30 6.85 27.90
N THR A 19 -8.03 7.68 27.15
CA THR A 19 -7.87 9.14 27.17
C THR A 19 -8.83 9.81 28.15
N SER A 20 -8.56 11.08 28.45
CA SER A 20 -9.40 11.86 29.36
C SER A 20 -10.74 12.21 28.73
N SER A 21 -11.79 12.32 29.56
CA SER A 21 -13.08 12.85 29.13
C SER A 21 -13.65 13.87 30.12
N PHE A 22 -14.13 15.00 29.61
CA PHE A 22 -14.80 16.05 30.37
C PHE A 22 -16.21 16.22 29.80
N LYS A 23 -17.24 16.06 30.65
CA LYS A 23 -18.63 16.23 30.25
C LYS A 23 -19.34 17.20 31.19
N SER A 24 -20.01 18.20 30.62
CA SER A 24 -20.82 19.18 31.37
C SER A 24 -22.21 19.30 30.77
N GLY A 25 -23.24 19.27 31.63
CA GLY A 25 -24.61 19.61 31.24
C GLY A 25 -24.84 21.11 31.03
N GLY A 26 -23.82 21.94 31.27
CA GLY A 26 -23.81 23.37 30.97
C GLY A 26 -22.57 23.73 30.16
N ASN A 27 -21.88 24.80 30.56
CA ASN A 27 -20.65 25.23 29.90
C ASN A 27 -19.42 24.47 30.44
N ILE A 28 -18.34 24.47 29.66
CA ILE A 28 -16.98 24.16 30.11
C ILE A 28 -16.13 25.41 29.92
N THR A 29 -15.42 25.84 30.96
CA THR A 29 -14.45 26.95 30.87
C THR A 29 -13.09 26.50 31.38
N ARG A 30 -12.04 26.69 30.56
CA ARG A 30 -10.65 26.37 30.92
C ARG A 30 -9.78 27.61 30.82
N THR A 31 -8.98 27.88 31.85
CA THR A 31 -8.03 28.99 31.82
C THR A 31 -6.70 28.53 32.39
N ALA A 32 -5.67 28.51 31.54
CA ALA A 32 -4.30 28.22 31.94
C ALA A 32 -3.45 29.48 31.78
N LYS A 33 -2.49 29.69 32.67
CA LYS A 33 -1.50 30.78 32.50
C LYS A 33 -0.46 30.47 31.43
N ASP A 34 -0.20 29.17 31.22
CA ASP A 34 0.87 28.70 30.37
C ASP A 34 0.27 27.86 29.23
N THR A 35 0.27 26.54 29.33
CA THR A 35 -0.21 25.68 28.25
C THR A 35 -1.43 24.85 28.66
N ILE A 36 -2.39 24.71 27.76
CA ILE A 36 -3.35 23.59 27.78
C ILE A 36 -2.82 22.52 26.84
N VAL A 37 -2.61 21.31 27.36
CA VAL A 37 -2.23 20.15 26.56
C VAL A 37 -3.29 19.09 26.76
N ASP A 38 -3.94 18.67 25.69
CA ASP A 38 -4.78 17.48 25.73
C ASP A 38 -4.26 16.42 24.77
N GLN A 39 -4.38 15.16 25.20
CA GLN A 39 -3.98 14.00 24.44
C GLN A 39 -5.18 13.09 24.20
N GLY A 40 -5.66 13.03 22.96
CA GLY A 40 -6.84 12.24 22.56
C GLY A 40 -8.11 12.52 23.36
N THR A 41 -8.22 13.71 23.98
CA THR A 41 -9.21 13.99 25.02
C THR A 41 -10.58 14.30 24.44
N GLN A 42 -11.63 13.87 25.13
CA GLN A 42 -13.02 14.11 24.72
C GLN A 42 -13.64 15.20 25.59
N ILE A 43 -14.03 16.33 25.01
CA ILE A 43 -14.57 17.49 25.73
C ILE A 43 -15.98 17.78 25.22
N GLU A 44 -16.99 17.53 26.06
CA GLU A 44 -18.40 17.67 25.70
C GLU A 44 -19.14 18.62 26.65
N ALA A 45 -19.74 19.68 26.11
CA ALA A 45 -20.57 20.63 26.84
C ALA A 45 -21.95 20.75 26.18
N ALA A 46 -23.02 20.74 26.96
CA ALA A 46 -24.35 21.03 26.43
C ALA A 46 -24.53 22.54 26.11
N GLY A 47 -23.79 23.40 26.82
CA GLY A 47 -23.67 24.83 26.54
C GLY A 47 -22.40 25.12 25.74
N ASN A 48 -21.68 26.17 26.12
CA ASN A 48 -20.46 26.63 25.44
C ASN A 48 -19.20 25.93 25.95
N ILE A 49 -18.16 25.90 25.12
CA ILE A 49 -16.78 25.60 25.53
C ILE A 49 -15.93 26.85 25.35
N ASP A 50 -15.38 27.38 26.43
CA ASP A 50 -14.49 28.54 26.41
C ASP A 50 -13.12 28.17 26.97
N GLN A 51 -12.05 28.44 26.23
CA GLN A 51 -10.70 28.20 26.71
C GLN A 51 -9.71 29.32 26.39
N SER A 52 -8.78 29.54 27.31
CA SER A 52 -7.72 30.53 27.17
C SER A 52 -6.41 30.04 27.79
N ALA A 53 -5.30 30.20 27.05
CA ALA A 53 -3.94 29.88 27.49
C ALA A 53 -2.90 30.72 26.74
N ARG A 54 -1.62 30.66 27.15
CA ARG A 54 -0.50 31.15 26.32
C ARG A 54 -0.36 30.28 25.08
N GLU A 55 -0.39 28.96 25.26
CA GLU A 55 -0.37 27.95 24.20
C GLU A 55 -1.47 26.89 24.38
N ILE A 56 -1.99 26.36 23.27
CA ILE A 56 -2.91 25.22 23.25
C ILE A 56 -2.34 24.14 22.34
N ARG A 57 -2.21 22.91 22.85
CA ARG A 57 -1.63 21.77 22.12
C ARG A 57 -2.52 20.55 22.23
N GLU A 58 -3.15 20.20 21.11
CA GLU A 58 -3.89 18.96 20.96
C GLU A 58 -3.02 17.93 20.27
N ILE A 59 -2.67 16.87 20.99
CA ILE A 59 -1.85 15.78 20.47
C ILE A 59 -2.69 14.51 20.34
N ALA A 60 -2.43 13.73 19.29
CA ALA A 60 -3.04 12.41 19.17
C ALA A 60 -2.39 11.45 20.19
N ALA A 61 -3.19 10.56 20.77
CA ALA A 61 -2.69 9.30 21.32
C ALA A 61 -2.68 8.24 20.21
N GLU A 62 -2.04 7.10 20.42
CA GLU A 62 -1.99 6.03 19.42
C GLU A 62 -2.34 4.70 20.08
N ASP A 63 -3.45 4.10 19.64
CA ASP A 63 -3.68 2.67 19.87
C ASP A 63 -2.66 1.91 19.03
N SER A 64 -2.15 0.79 19.53
CA SER A 64 -1.24 -0.06 18.77
C SER A 64 -1.64 -1.52 18.88
N SER A 65 -1.45 -2.29 17.82
CA SER A 65 -1.56 -3.74 17.84
C SER A 65 -0.44 -4.37 17.05
N TYR A 66 -0.05 -5.57 17.43
CA TYR A 66 0.84 -6.40 16.65
C TYR A 66 0.37 -7.86 16.69
N SER A 67 0.63 -8.57 15.59
CA SER A 67 0.47 -10.01 15.47
C SER A 67 1.72 -10.56 14.79
N ARG A 68 2.15 -11.74 15.22
CA ARG A 68 3.21 -12.52 14.60
C ARG A 68 2.80 -13.97 14.59
N SER A 69 2.89 -14.63 13.46
CA SER A 69 2.67 -16.05 13.29
C SER A 69 3.88 -16.65 12.59
N SER A 70 4.27 -17.84 13.00
CA SER A 70 5.24 -18.66 12.30
C SER A 70 4.74 -20.09 12.29
N SER A 71 4.56 -20.67 11.12
CA SER A 71 4.15 -22.05 10.91
C SER A 71 5.30 -22.81 10.24
N SER A 72 5.46 -24.08 10.59
CA SER A 72 6.31 -25.01 9.85
C SER A 72 5.65 -26.37 9.78
N SER A 73 5.42 -26.86 8.56
CA SER A 73 4.85 -28.17 8.31
C SER A 73 5.84 -29.08 7.60
N HIS A 74 5.82 -30.37 7.93
CA HIS A 74 6.64 -31.41 7.34
C HIS A 74 5.80 -32.67 7.18
N ASP A 75 5.46 -33.03 5.94
CA ASP A 75 4.64 -34.21 5.63
C ASP A 75 5.41 -35.15 4.70
N ALA A 76 5.66 -36.37 5.17
CA ALA A 76 6.28 -37.45 4.41
C ALA A 76 5.30 -38.62 4.27
N ARG A 77 5.03 -39.06 3.04
CA ARG A 77 4.12 -40.18 2.74
C ARG A 77 4.85 -41.25 1.95
N ILE A 78 4.58 -42.51 2.29
CA ILE A 78 5.00 -43.68 1.51
C ILE A 78 3.82 -44.64 1.47
N GLY A 79 3.30 -44.93 0.28
CA GLY A 79 2.06 -45.70 0.14
C GLY A 79 2.01 -46.56 -1.11
N VAL A 80 1.09 -47.52 -1.07
CA VAL A 80 0.63 -48.29 -2.23
C VAL A 80 -0.86 -48.00 -2.39
N GLY A 81 -1.29 -47.64 -3.60
CA GLY A 81 -2.70 -47.30 -3.85
C GLY A 81 -3.07 -47.41 -5.32
N ALA A 82 -4.36 -47.61 -5.58
CA ALA A 82 -4.95 -47.50 -6.91
C ALA A 82 -5.34 -46.04 -7.15
N GLY A 83 -4.58 -45.32 -7.96
CA GLY A 83 -4.91 -44.00 -8.45
C GLY A 83 -5.69 -44.11 -9.74
N ALA A 84 -6.95 -43.67 -9.74
CA ALA A 84 -7.52 -43.11 -10.97
C ALA A 84 -6.94 -41.69 -11.08
N SER A 85 -6.11 -41.42 -12.08
CA SER A 85 -5.87 -40.04 -12.49
C SER A 85 -7.15 -39.55 -13.19
N ALA A 86 -8.16 -39.23 -12.40
CA ALA A 86 -9.35 -38.52 -12.84
C ALA A 86 -9.37 -37.24 -12.04
N GLU A 87 -8.92 -36.15 -12.66
CA GLU A 87 -9.38 -34.82 -12.29
C GLU A 87 -10.90 -34.88 -12.31
N ALA A 88 -11.54 -34.57 -11.17
CA ALA A 88 -12.97 -34.61 -11.03
C ALA A 88 -13.63 -33.47 -11.82
N GLY A 89 -13.72 -33.62 -13.14
CA GLY A 89 -14.58 -32.86 -14.02
C GLY A 89 -15.86 -33.65 -14.29
N ALA A 90 -16.89 -33.48 -13.45
CA ALA A 90 -18.20 -34.03 -13.72
C ALA A 90 -18.89 -33.23 -14.84
N SER A 91 -18.94 -33.79 -16.05
CA SER A 91 -20.00 -33.46 -17.01
C SER A 91 -20.52 -34.73 -17.67
N ALA A 92 -21.71 -35.13 -17.26
CA ALA A 92 -22.50 -36.14 -17.93
C ALA A 92 -22.91 -35.63 -19.32
N ASN A 93 -22.55 -36.35 -20.37
CA ASN A 93 -23.36 -36.33 -21.60
C ASN A 93 -23.48 -37.73 -22.18
N SER A 94 -24.73 -38.14 -22.34
CA SER A 94 -25.17 -39.41 -22.87
C SER A 94 -25.20 -39.38 -24.40
N LYS A 95 -24.54 -40.35 -25.05
CA LYS A 95 -25.05 -41.19 -26.16
C LYS A 95 -23.92 -41.71 -27.04
N GLY A 96 -23.87 -43.04 -27.16
CA GLY A 96 -23.68 -43.70 -28.46
C GLY A 96 -22.24 -43.91 -28.94
N GLU A 97 -21.92 -45.19 -29.05
CA GLU A 97 -20.89 -45.81 -29.91
C GLU A 97 -19.45 -45.90 -29.38
N SER A 98 -19.03 -47.16 -29.30
CA SER A 98 -17.76 -47.67 -28.84
C SER A 98 -16.71 -47.50 -29.95
N GLU A 99 -15.80 -46.57 -29.76
CA GLU A 99 -14.46 -46.58 -30.32
C GLU A 99 -13.50 -46.63 -29.14
N THR A 100 -12.67 -47.67 -29.11
CA THR A 100 -11.73 -47.96 -28.03
C THR A 100 -10.50 -47.09 -28.21
N GLU A 101 -10.37 -46.03 -27.43
CA GLU A 101 -9.12 -45.30 -27.22
C GLU A 101 -8.77 -45.38 -25.72
N SER A 102 -7.79 -46.23 -25.42
CA SER A 102 -7.21 -46.41 -24.10
C SER A 102 -6.47 -45.15 -23.67
N GLY A 103 -7.10 -44.32 -22.84
CA GLY A 103 -6.47 -43.09 -22.33
C GLY A 103 -6.71 -42.76 -20.86
N ALA A 104 -7.48 -43.54 -20.11
CA ALA A 104 -7.67 -43.32 -18.66
C ALA A 104 -6.78 -44.28 -17.86
N GLY A 105 -5.64 -43.80 -17.39
CA GLY A 105 -4.74 -44.55 -16.51
C GLY A 105 -5.37 -44.79 -15.14
N ALA A 106 -6.06 -45.91 -14.97
CA ALA A 106 -6.33 -46.48 -13.65
C ALA A 106 -5.09 -47.29 -13.24
N GLY A 107 -4.15 -46.64 -12.55
CA GLY A 107 -2.87 -47.22 -12.16
C GLY A 107 -2.82 -47.55 -10.66
N ALA A 108 -2.44 -48.78 -10.31
CA ALA A 108 -2.01 -49.10 -8.95
C ALA A 108 -0.48 -49.00 -8.87
N GLY A 109 0.04 -48.26 -7.89
CA GLY A 109 1.44 -47.84 -7.87
C GLY A 109 2.00 -47.60 -6.47
N PHE A 110 3.33 -47.51 -6.40
CA PHE A 110 4.06 -47.01 -5.23
C PHE A 110 4.18 -45.49 -5.33
N ARG A 111 3.95 -44.80 -4.22
CA ARG A 111 4.11 -43.34 -4.12
C ARG A 111 4.93 -43.00 -2.89
N ALA A 112 5.91 -42.12 -3.04
CA ALA A 112 6.63 -41.49 -1.95
C ALA A 112 6.61 -39.98 -2.15
N SER A 113 6.24 -39.21 -1.14
CA SER A 113 6.22 -37.75 -1.23
C SER A 113 6.73 -37.10 0.05
N TYR A 114 7.32 -35.92 -0.08
CA TYR A 114 7.71 -35.02 0.98
C TYR A 114 7.24 -33.62 0.64
N THR A 115 6.57 -32.95 1.55
CA THR A 115 6.22 -31.53 1.44
C THR A 115 6.58 -30.86 2.75
N GLY A 116 7.35 -29.79 2.68
CA GLY A 116 7.65 -28.93 3.81
C GLY A 116 7.30 -27.48 3.46
N ALA A 117 6.70 -26.77 4.40
CA ALA A 117 6.43 -25.34 4.26
C ALA A 117 6.86 -24.64 5.55
N SER A 118 7.38 -23.42 5.43
CA SER A 118 7.65 -22.53 6.55
C SER A 118 7.17 -21.13 6.21
N GLU A 119 6.18 -20.66 6.94
CA GLU A 119 5.60 -19.34 6.75
C GLU A 119 5.85 -18.50 8.00
N GLY A 120 6.11 -17.22 7.80
CA GLY A 120 6.23 -16.25 8.87
C GLY A 120 5.53 -14.97 8.47
N GLU A 121 4.57 -14.54 9.27
CA GLU A 121 3.86 -13.28 9.06
C GLU A 121 4.03 -12.40 10.29
N SER A 122 4.16 -11.11 10.06
CA SER A 122 4.06 -10.14 11.13
C SER A 122 3.35 -8.90 10.66
N GLU A 123 2.41 -8.43 11.46
CA GLU A 123 1.72 -7.17 11.24
C GLU A 123 1.82 -6.32 12.50
N ALA A 124 1.96 -5.01 12.30
CA ALA A 124 1.89 -4.02 13.36
C ALA A 124 1.10 -2.83 12.84
N SER A 125 0.17 -2.31 13.63
CA SER A 125 -0.63 -1.15 13.26
C SER A 125 -0.73 -0.17 14.41
N THR A 126 -0.85 1.12 14.07
CA THR A 126 -1.20 2.19 15.00
C THR A 126 -2.41 2.96 14.49
N THR A 127 -3.30 3.34 15.39
CA THR A 127 -4.47 4.15 15.06
C THR A 127 -4.47 5.40 15.93
N ALA A 128 -4.54 6.57 15.32
CA ALA A 128 -4.54 7.83 16.02
C ALA A 128 -5.88 8.08 16.73
N VAL A 129 -5.81 8.29 18.04
CA VAL A 129 -6.91 8.72 18.90
C VAL A 129 -6.77 10.23 19.14
N THR A 130 -7.64 11.01 18.49
CA THR A 130 -7.52 12.47 18.43
C THR A 130 -8.43 13.19 19.44
N THR A 131 -8.09 14.43 19.78
CA THR A 131 -8.94 15.26 20.64
C THR A 131 -10.25 15.61 19.90
N ARG A 132 -11.37 15.61 20.64
CA ARG A 132 -12.67 16.04 20.14
C ARG A 132 -13.32 17.04 21.08
N TYR A 133 -13.78 18.15 20.52
CA TYR A 133 -14.60 19.16 21.17
C TYR A 133 -16.02 19.06 20.64
N LYS A 134 -17.01 18.97 21.53
CA LYS A 134 -18.42 18.94 21.18
C LYS A 134 -19.21 19.89 22.08
N SER A 135 -19.85 20.87 21.49
CA SER A 135 -20.56 21.94 22.18
C SER A 135 -21.98 22.07 21.62
N GLY A 136 -22.99 22.10 22.49
CA GLY A 136 -24.35 22.44 22.09
C GLY A 136 -24.52 23.94 21.77
N GLY A 137 -23.70 24.79 22.42
CA GLY A 137 -23.55 26.21 22.10
C GLY A 137 -22.31 26.46 21.26
N SER A 138 -21.64 27.60 21.47
CA SER A 138 -20.43 27.99 20.73
C SER A 138 -19.13 27.45 21.38
N ILE A 139 -18.08 27.31 20.57
CA ILE A 139 -16.72 27.02 21.04
C ILE A 139 -15.86 28.27 20.84
N THR A 140 -15.20 28.74 21.90
CA THR A 140 -14.21 29.81 21.86
C THR A 140 -12.86 29.29 22.36
N SER A 141 -11.82 29.37 21.52
CA SER A 141 -10.47 28.93 21.85
C SER A 141 -9.48 30.06 21.62
N LYS A 142 -8.79 30.50 22.68
CA LYS A 142 -7.84 31.63 22.61
C LYS A 142 -6.45 31.21 23.09
N SER A 143 -5.45 31.33 22.22
CA SER A 143 -4.03 31.23 22.59
C SER A 143 -3.31 32.56 22.33
N GLU A 144 -2.39 32.94 23.22
CA GLU A 144 -1.61 34.17 23.02
C GLU A 144 -0.54 34.01 21.94
N GLU A 145 0.05 32.81 21.84
CA GLU A 145 1.24 32.51 21.02
C GLU A 145 1.00 31.46 19.94
N LYS A 146 0.62 30.23 20.29
CA LYS A 146 0.44 29.14 19.32
C LYS A 146 -0.70 28.19 19.72
N THR A 147 -1.46 27.79 18.71
CA THR A 147 -2.38 26.65 18.78
C THR A 147 -1.90 25.56 17.83
N THR A 148 -1.67 24.36 18.34
CA THR A 148 -1.39 23.15 17.54
C THR A 148 -2.54 22.18 17.69
N LEU A 149 -3.07 21.69 16.56
CA LEU A 149 -4.18 20.75 16.49
C LEU A 149 -3.77 19.54 15.65
N ILE A 150 -3.74 18.34 16.23
CA ILE A 150 -3.40 17.11 15.48
C ILE A 150 -4.65 16.24 15.34
N GLY A 151 -5.20 16.19 14.12
CA GLY A 151 -6.41 15.43 13.77
C GLY A 151 -7.64 15.78 14.63
N THR A 152 -7.60 16.93 15.31
CA THR A 152 -8.63 17.37 16.25
C THR A 152 -9.97 17.52 15.54
N GLN A 153 -11.07 17.35 16.25
CA GLN A 153 -12.41 17.55 15.70
C GLN A 153 -13.18 18.54 16.57
N PHE A 154 -13.73 19.59 15.97
CA PHE A 154 -14.60 20.54 16.65
C PHE A 154 -16.01 20.43 16.10
N GLU A 155 -16.99 20.28 16.99
CA GLU A 155 -18.42 20.26 16.65
C GLU A 155 -19.16 21.23 17.55
N SER A 156 -19.79 22.23 16.95
CA SER A 156 -20.47 23.31 17.64
C SER A 156 -21.89 23.47 17.09
N GLY A 157 -22.89 23.52 17.98
CA GLY A 157 -24.25 23.91 17.61
C GLY A 157 -24.35 25.40 17.25
N GLY A 158 -23.44 26.22 17.80
CA GLY A 158 -23.30 27.64 17.50
C GLY A 158 -22.08 27.93 16.63
N ASP A 159 -21.31 28.94 17.01
CA ASP A 159 -20.10 29.37 16.31
C ASP A 159 -18.87 28.60 16.80
N ILE A 160 -17.81 28.59 16.00
CA ILE A 160 -16.44 28.24 16.42
C ILE A 160 -15.56 29.47 16.24
N ASN A 161 -15.01 29.98 17.33
CA ASN A 161 -14.11 31.14 17.35
C ASN A 161 -12.73 30.69 17.82
N LEU A 162 -11.73 30.73 16.94
CA LEU A 162 -10.35 30.40 17.26
C LEU A 162 -9.47 31.64 17.09
N GLU A 163 -8.86 32.10 18.18
CA GLU A 163 -7.88 33.19 18.18
C GLU A 163 -6.53 32.64 18.62
N ALA A 164 -5.47 32.88 17.85
CA ALA A 164 -4.13 32.42 18.18
C ALA A 164 -3.03 33.42 17.79
N GLY A 165 -1.85 33.31 18.38
CA GLY A 165 -0.67 33.96 17.78
C GLY A 165 -0.32 33.33 16.43
N SER A 166 -0.37 32.00 16.32
CA SER A 166 -0.25 31.22 15.08
C SER A 166 -1.05 29.91 15.21
N LEU A 167 -1.52 29.37 14.08
CA LEU A 167 -2.29 28.12 14.04
C LEU A 167 -1.57 27.08 13.19
N ASP A 168 -1.44 25.87 13.74
CA ASP A 168 -0.81 24.71 13.12
C ASP A 168 -1.76 23.51 13.24
N TYR A 169 -2.59 23.30 12.21
CA TYR A 169 -3.59 22.25 12.16
C TYR A 169 -3.13 21.11 11.25
N GLN A 170 -2.65 20.03 11.85
CA GLN A 170 -2.03 18.88 11.20
C GLN A 170 -3.01 17.71 11.12
N ALA A 171 -2.83 16.85 10.12
CA ALA A 171 -3.48 15.55 10.11
C ALA A 171 -2.80 14.61 11.11
N ALA A 172 -3.58 13.82 11.85
CA ALA A 172 -3.03 12.67 12.55
C ALA A 172 -2.74 11.54 11.54
N LYS A 173 -2.18 10.40 11.97
CA LYS A 173 -1.83 9.29 11.07
C LYS A 173 -2.18 7.95 11.67
N ASP A 174 -2.82 7.11 10.89
CA ASP A 174 -2.91 5.67 11.14
C ASP A 174 -1.79 5.00 10.35
N THR A 175 -1.09 4.03 10.93
CA THR A 175 -0.01 3.32 10.22
C THR A 175 -0.23 1.81 10.30
N THR A 176 0.17 1.10 9.25
CA THR A 176 0.24 -0.37 9.26
C THR A 176 1.57 -0.78 8.64
N THR A 177 2.20 -1.81 9.19
CA THR A 177 3.38 -2.46 8.64
C THR A 177 3.12 -3.95 8.66
N SER A 178 3.10 -4.59 7.50
CA SER A 178 2.94 -6.02 7.35
C SER A 178 4.17 -6.59 6.65
N SER A 179 4.55 -7.80 7.00
CA SER A 179 5.58 -8.55 6.29
C SER A 179 5.27 -10.04 6.32
N SER A 180 5.33 -10.67 5.16
CA SER A 180 5.18 -12.11 4.97
C SER A 180 6.50 -12.70 4.47
N ASN A 181 6.77 -13.94 4.85
CA ASN A 181 7.86 -14.74 4.31
C ASN A 181 7.40 -16.19 4.22
N SER A 182 7.24 -16.71 3.01
CA SER A 182 6.98 -18.13 2.76
C SER A 182 8.23 -18.83 2.22
N GLN A 183 8.40 -20.08 2.61
CA GLN A 183 9.39 -21.01 2.07
C GLN A 183 8.74 -22.38 1.90
N ASP A 184 8.65 -22.83 0.67
CA ASP A 184 8.03 -24.09 0.30
C ASP A 184 9.05 -25.04 -0.31
N ILE A 185 8.94 -26.32 0.04
CA ILE A 185 9.71 -27.39 -0.55
C ILE A 185 8.82 -28.61 -0.79
N SER A 186 8.79 -29.12 -2.01
CA SER A 186 8.04 -30.33 -2.35
C SER A 186 8.93 -31.31 -3.10
N ALA A 187 8.70 -32.61 -2.89
CA ALA A 187 9.34 -33.67 -3.63
C ALA A 187 8.41 -34.89 -3.70
N GLU A 188 8.09 -35.39 -4.90
CA GLU A 188 7.20 -36.52 -5.10
C GLU A 188 7.79 -37.52 -6.10
N LEU A 189 7.77 -38.80 -5.74
CA LEU A 189 8.13 -39.94 -6.57
C LEU A 189 6.91 -40.85 -6.75
N LYS A 190 6.47 -41.04 -7.99
CA LYS A 190 5.39 -41.96 -8.38
C LYS A 190 5.97 -43.11 -9.20
N VAL A 191 5.51 -44.33 -8.96
CA VAL A 191 5.83 -45.53 -9.75
C VAL A 191 4.56 -46.34 -9.98
N ASP A 192 4.06 -46.34 -11.21
CA ASP A 192 2.87 -47.09 -11.59
C ASP A 192 3.23 -48.50 -12.03
N VAL A 193 2.59 -49.51 -11.42
CA VAL A 193 2.90 -50.94 -11.65
C VAL A 193 1.75 -51.72 -12.29
N VAL A 194 0.56 -51.13 -12.42
CA VAL A 194 -0.63 -51.72 -13.08
C VAL A 194 -1.18 -50.73 -14.12
N GLY A 195 -1.55 -51.21 -15.31
CA GLY A 195 -2.06 -50.36 -16.42
C GLY A 195 -0.96 -50.00 -17.42
N LYS A 196 -0.38 -48.79 -17.31
CA LYS A 196 0.82 -48.36 -18.04
C LYS A 196 1.95 -48.25 -17.02
N ALA A 197 3.01 -49.07 -17.15
CA ALA A 197 4.12 -49.00 -16.21
C ALA A 197 4.85 -47.67 -16.39
N GLY A 198 4.99 -46.85 -15.36
CA GLY A 198 5.57 -45.53 -15.50
C GLY A 198 6.12 -45.01 -14.19
N GLY A 199 6.78 -43.87 -14.22
CA GLY A 199 7.15 -43.17 -13.00
C GLY A 199 7.42 -41.70 -13.24
N SER A 200 7.16 -40.90 -12.21
CA SER A 200 7.52 -39.48 -12.18
C SER A 200 8.30 -39.14 -10.92
N LEU A 201 9.20 -38.17 -11.02
CA LEU A 201 9.90 -37.52 -9.93
C LEU A 201 9.75 -36.01 -10.12
N ASP A 202 9.12 -35.36 -9.17
CA ASP A 202 8.90 -33.91 -9.16
C ASP A 202 9.54 -33.35 -7.89
N ALA A 203 10.23 -32.22 -7.98
CA ALA A 203 10.82 -31.51 -6.85
C ALA A 203 10.75 -30.00 -7.08
N GLU A 204 10.35 -29.25 -6.06
CA GLU A 204 10.15 -27.81 -6.14
C GLU A 204 10.63 -27.14 -4.86
N TYR A 205 11.15 -25.93 -5.01
CA TYR A 205 11.49 -25.02 -3.93
C TYR A 205 10.99 -23.62 -4.30
N GLY A 206 10.30 -22.97 -3.38
CA GLY A 206 9.83 -21.59 -3.51
C GLY A 206 10.21 -20.79 -2.26
N MET A 207 10.55 -19.53 -2.45
CA MET A 207 10.67 -18.57 -1.36
C MET A 207 10.08 -17.25 -1.80
N GLU A 208 9.25 -16.67 -0.95
CA GLU A 208 8.59 -15.40 -1.19
C GLU A 208 8.70 -14.54 0.06
N LYS A 209 8.96 -13.25 -0.13
CA LYS A 209 9.00 -12.24 0.92
C LYS A 209 8.24 -11.03 0.45
N GLU A 210 7.29 -10.60 1.25
CA GLU A 210 6.58 -9.35 1.00
C GLU A 210 6.67 -8.45 2.23
N GLY A 211 6.67 -7.16 1.98
CA GLY A 211 6.61 -6.14 3.01
C GLY A 211 5.77 -4.98 2.51
N GLU A 212 4.84 -4.54 3.34
CA GLU A 212 4.01 -3.37 3.07
C GLU A 212 4.05 -2.42 4.27
N LYS A 213 4.17 -1.13 4.01
CA LYS A 213 3.98 -0.07 5.00
C LYS A 213 2.99 0.93 4.47
N THR A 214 1.97 1.21 5.26
CA THR A 214 0.97 2.24 4.96
C THR A 214 0.96 3.30 6.05
N SER A 215 0.68 4.54 5.65
CA SER A 215 0.38 5.65 6.54
C SER A 215 -0.79 6.41 5.95
N THR A 216 -1.95 6.35 6.60
CA THR A 216 -3.18 7.02 6.19
C THR A 216 -3.37 8.28 7.02
N ALA A 217 -3.53 9.43 6.36
CA ALA A 217 -3.74 10.69 7.04
C ALA A 217 -5.18 10.79 7.60
N ARG A 218 -5.27 11.21 8.86
CA ARG A 218 -6.50 11.43 9.62
C ARG A 218 -6.66 12.92 9.82
N ALA A 219 -7.26 13.57 8.83
CA ALA A 219 -7.45 15.02 8.84
C ALA A 219 -8.34 15.48 10.01
N GLY A 220 -8.03 16.67 10.54
CA GLY A 220 -8.87 17.35 11.50
C GLY A 220 -10.05 18.08 10.86
N GLY A 221 -10.96 18.59 11.67
CA GLY A 221 -12.14 19.30 11.18
C GLY A 221 -12.77 20.27 12.16
N MET A 222 -13.58 21.17 11.63
CA MET A 222 -14.45 22.07 12.39
C MET A 222 -15.83 22.10 11.72
N THR A 223 -16.86 21.76 12.47
CA THR A 223 -18.26 21.83 12.04
C THR A 223 -19.03 22.74 12.98
N ALA A 224 -19.58 23.83 12.46
CA ALA A 224 -20.35 24.83 13.19
C ALA A 224 -21.76 24.96 12.62
N GLY A 225 -22.78 24.96 13.48
CA GLY A 225 -24.15 25.33 13.10
C GLY A 225 -24.25 26.79 12.68
N GLY A 226 -23.41 27.66 13.27
CA GLY A 226 -23.25 29.07 12.92
C GLY A 226 -22.05 29.31 12.01
N SER A 227 -21.16 30.20 12.42
CA SER A 227 -19.94 30.58 11.68
C SER A 227 -18.67 29.97 12.28
N ILE A 228 -17.66 29.76 11.44
CA ILE A 228 -16.28 29.47 11.86
C ILE A 228 -15.47 30.75 11.67
N ASN A 229 -14.88 31.28 12.74
CA ASN A 229 -14.03 32.47 12.72
C ASN A 229 -12.64 32.10 13.26
N ILE A 230 -11.64 32.11 12.39
CA ILE A 230 -10.25 31.84 12.73
C ILE A 230 -9.44 33.12 12.56
N LYS A 231 -8.82 33.59 13.65
CA LYS A 231 -7.96 34.78 13.64
C LYS A 231 -6.59 34.44 14.19
N THR A 232 -5.55 34.73 13.41
CA THR A 232 -4.16 34.54 13.83
C THR A 232 -3.34 35.81 13.63
N LYS A 233 -2.39 36.08 14.54
CA LYS A 233 -1.46 37.22 14.39
C LYS A 233 -0.36 36.93 13.35
N GLY A 234 0.05 35.67 13.25
CA GLY A 234 1.03 35.15 12.30
C GLY A 234 0.36 34.24 11.28
N ASP A 235 0.94 33.07 11.05
CA ASP A 235 0.48 32.13 10.04
C ASP A 235 -0.67 31.22 10.55
N ALA A 236 -1.51 30.77 9.64
CA ALA A 236 -2.52 29.74 9.85
C ALA A 236 -2.36 28.61 8.82
N SER A 237 -1.97 27.42 9.25
CA SER A 237 -1.83 26.25 8.38
C SER A 237 -2.84 25.15 8.70
N PHE A 238 -3.34 24.51 7.65
CA PHE A 238 -4.36 23.47 7.64
C PHE A 238 -3.90 22.34 6.73
N GLU A 239 -3.77 21.13 7.27
CA GLU A 239 -3.39 19.93 6.52
C GLU A 239 -4.60 19.00 6.39
N GLY A 240 -5.11 18.86 5.16
CA GLY A 240 -6.31 18.07 4.85
C GLY A 240 -7.59 18.52 5.55
N THR A 241 -7.56 19.64 6.28
CA THR A 241 -8.60 20.02 7.23
C THR A 241 -9.93 20.35 6.54
N GLN A 242 -11.03 19.95 7.17
CA GLN A 242 -12.40 20.24 6.73
C GLN A 242 -13.01 21.33 7.61
N LEU A 243 -13.47 22.43 7.03
CA LEU A 243 -14.16 23.52 7.72
C LEU A 243 -15.59 23.64 7.18
N GLU A 244 -16.59 23.34 7.99
CA GLU A 244 -17.99 23.37 7.59
C GLU A 244 -18.82 24.28 8.51
N ALA A 245 -19.34 25.36 7.97
CA ALA A 245 -20.17 26.31 8.71
C ALA A 245 -21.57 26.41 8.08
N GLY A 246 -22.60 26.42 8.92
CA GLY A 246 -23.98 26.68 8.48
C GLY A 246 -24.20 28.10 7.95
N ASN A 247 -23.38 29.07 8.39
CA ASN A 247 -23.45 30.46 7.94
C ASN A 247 -22.23 30.89 7.13
N ALA A 248 -21.09 31.14 7.79
CA ALA A 248 -19.88 31.67 7.15
C ALA A 248 -18.60 31.01 7.66
N VAL A 249 -17.58 30.93 6.81
CA VAL A 249 -16.21 30.59 7.22
C VAL A 249 -15.30 31.79 6.98
N GLY A 250 -14.68 32.29 8.05
CA GLY A 250 -13.70 33.37 8.04
C GLY A 250 -12.33 32.92 8.54
N VAL A 251 -11.28 33.16 7.76
CA VAL A 251 -9.88 32.97 8.17
C VAL A 251 -9.12 34.28 7.97
N ASP A 252 -8.63 34.88 9.05
CA ASP A 252 -7.89 36.14 9.06
C ASP A 252 -6.53 35.93 9.71
N ALA A 253 -5.47 35.85 8.90
CA ALA A 253 -4.11 35.64 9.35
C ALA A 253 -3.23 36.86 9.04
N GLY A 254 -2.48 37.35 10.04
CA GLY A 254 -1.49 38.40 9.81
C GLY A 254 -0.28 37.96 8.98
N GLY A 255 -0.08 36.65 8.85
CA GLY A 255 0.93 36.01 8.02
C GLY A 255 0.34 35.26 6.82
N ASN A 256 0.81 34.05 6.58
CA ASN A 256 0.32 33.18 5.52
C ASN A 256 -0.95 32.42 5.94
N VAL A 257 -1.79 32.08 4.95
CA VAL A 257 -2.82 31.06 5.10
C VAL A 257 -2.46 29.88 4.19
N ASP A 258 -2.24 28.71 4.77
CA ASP A 258 -1.82 27.51 4.04
C ASP A 258 -2.84 26.38 4.19
N PHE A 259 -3.54 26.02 3.12
CA PHE A 259 -4.31 24.78 3.02
C PHE A 259 -3.51 23.76 2.20
N LYS A 260 -2.87 22.83 2.90
CA LYS A 260 -2.04 21.76 2.34
C LYS A 260 -2.85 20.47 2.23
N ALA A 261 -2.52 19.63 1.26
CA ALA A 261 -3.06 18.27 1.22
C ALA A 261 -2.36 17.42 2.30
N ALA A 262 -3.15 16.70 3.10
CA ALA A 262 -2.63 15.59 3.88
C ALA A 262 -2.27 14.43 2.92
N ARG A 263 -1.47 13.45 3.37
CA ARG A 263 -0.92 12.42 2.47
C ARG A 263 -1.11 11.02 3.01
N ASP A 264 -1.79 10.19 2.21
CA ASP A 264 -1.77 8.74 2.36
C ASP A 264 -0.58 8.20 1.59
N THR A 265 0.21 7.33 2.20
CA THR A 265 1.39 6.73 1.55
C THR A 265 1.40 5.23 1.73
N THR A 266 1.76 4.52 0.66
CA THR A 266 2.03 3.07 0.70
C THR A 266 3.42 2.80 0.13
N GLU A 267 4.17 1.94 0.81
CA GLU A 267 5.45 1.39 0.35
C GLU A 267 5.34 -0.13 0.37
N SER A 268 5.56 -0.77 -0.78
CA SER A 268 5.49 -2.22 -0.93
C SER A 268 6.81 -2.74 -1.49
N SER A 269 7.21 -3.93 -1.05
CA SER A 269 8.35 -4.67 -1.59
C SER A 269 8.02 -6.15 -1.63
N SER A 270 8.19 -6.79 -2.78
CA SER A 270 8.08 -8.23 -2.94
C SER A 270 9.37 -8.80 -3.53
N GLN A 271 9.73 -10.00 -3.10
CA GLN A 271 10.88 -10.76 -3.57
C GLN A 271 10.48 -12.23 -3.64
N ALA A 272 10.57 -12.84 -4.81
CA ALA A 272 10.29 -14.24 -5.03
C ALA A 272 11.49 -14.95 -5.65
N ALA A 273 11.71 -16.20 -5.27
CA ALA A 273 12.71 -17.07 -5.86
C ALA A 273 12.17 -18.50 -5.91
N ASN A 274 12.18 -19.13 -7.08
CA ASN A 274 11.69 -20.49 -7.27
C ASN A 274 12.72 -21.36 -8.00
N ALA A 275 12.67 -22.66 -7.77
CA ALA A 275 13.46 -23.67 -8.46
C ALA A 275 12.65 -24.97 -8.56
N SER A 276 12.61 -25.59 -9.74
CA SER A 276 11.83 -26.80 -9.98
C SER A 276 12.60 -27.83 -10.83
N LEU A 277 12.31 -29.10 -10.60
CA LEU A 277 12.81 -30.25 -11.35
C LEU A 277 11.67 -31.26 -11.51
N SER A 278 11.32 -31.61 -12.74
CA SER A 278 10.33 -32.63 -13.06
C SER A 278 10.92 -33.68 -14.00
N LEU A 279 10.58 -34.93 -13.78
CA LEU A 279 11.00 -36.09 -14.55
C LEU A 279 9.80 -37.01 -14.67
N SER A 280 9.41 -37.42 -15.87
CA SER A 280 8.34 -38.39 -16.06
C SER A 280 8.70 -39.39 -17.16
N SER A 281 8.19 -40.62 -17.03
CA SER A 281 8.41 -41.68 -18.02
C SER A 281 7.25 -42.65 -17.98
N GLU A 282 6.55 -42.80 -19.10
CA GLU A 282 5.47 -43.79 -19.25
C GLU A 282 5.85 -44.91 -20.24
N LYS A 283 5.55 -46.17 -19.90
CA LYS A 283 5.76 -47.31 -20.79
C LYS A 283 4.76 -47.27 -21.94
N GLY A 284 5.26 -46.92 -23.13
CA GLY A 284 4.45 -46.71 -24.32
C GLY A 284 3.90 -45.28 -24.45
N GLY A 285 4.37 -44.35 -23.62
CA GLY A 285 4.06 -42.92 -23.68
C GLY A 285 5.34 -42.08 -23.64
N ASP A 286 5.16 -40.79 -23.46
CA ASP A 286 6.25 -39.82 -23.57
C ASP A 286 7.08 -39.77 -22.27
N LYS A 287 8.36 -39.44 -22.40
CA LYS A 287 9.24 -39.14 -21.26
C LYS A 287 9.48 -37.65 -21.21
N ALA A 288 9.21 -37.00 -20.10
CA ALA A 288 9.49 -35.58 -19.92
C ALA A 288 10.60 -35.34 -18.89
N MET A 289 11.36 -34.28 -19.09
CA MET A 289 12.25 -33.70 -18.09
C MET A 289 12.09 -32.19 -18.14
N GLY A 290 11.79 -31.55 -17.01
CA GLY A 290 11.73 -30.11 -16.84
C GLY A 290 12.69 -29.66 -15.75
N LEU A 291 13.36 -28.53 -15.96
CA LEU A 291 14.11 -27.81 -14.94
C LEU A 291 13.69 -26.34 -15.04
N GLY A 292 13.33 -25.73 -13.92
CA GLY A 292 12.94 -24.32 -13.88
C GLY A 292 13.62 -23.58 -12.75
N GLY A 293 13.79 -22.28 -12.91
CA GLY A 293 14.22 -21.39 -11.84
C GLY A 293 13.94 -19.94 -12.15
N GLY A 294 13.57 -19.17 -11.14
CA GLY A 294 13.21 -17.78 -11.28
C GLY A 294 13.62 -16.95 -10.07
N TYR A 295 13.84 -15.66 -10.30
CA TYR A 295 13.97 -14.65 -9.28
C TYR A 295 13.23 -13.40 -9.72
N GLU A 296 12.41 -12.84 -8.84
CA GLU A 296 11.63 -11.63 -9.10
C GLU A 296 11.73 -10.70 -7.89
N GLN A 297 11.80 -9.40 -8.17
CA GLN A 297 11.77 -8.34 -7.18
C GLN A 297 10.91 -7.19 -7.69
N GLU A 298 9.99 -6.72 -6.87
CA GLU A 298 9.18 -5.54 -7.15
C GLU A 298 9.18 -4.61 -5.94
N ASN A 299 9.23 -3.31 -6.21
CA ASN A 299 9.11 -2.25 -5.22
C ASN A 299 8.09 -1.22 -5.73
N GLY A 300 7.16 -0.84 -4.86
CA GLY A 300 6.12 0.13 -5.14
C GLY A 300 6.11 1.24 -4.10
N ASN A 301 5.87 2.47 -4.52
CA ASN A 301 5.68 3.63 -3.67
C ASN A 301 4.49 4.44 -4.19
N SER A 302 3.53 4.74 -3.33
CA SER A 302 2.42 5.64 -3.66
C SER A 302 2.28 6.75 -2.62
N SER A 303 1.78 7.89 -3.06
CA SER A 303 1.44 9.04 -2.23
C SER A 303 0.21 9.74 -2.80
N THR A 304 -0.93 9.59 -2.13
CA THR A 304 -2.22 10.16 -2.51
C THR A 304 -2.55 11.35 -1.64
N ALA A 305 -2.95 12.45 -2.26
CA ALA A 305 -3.36 13.66 -1.58
C ALA A 305 -4.77 13.55 -1.02
N GLN A 306 -4.89 13.73 0.30
CA GLN A 306 -6.14 13.96 1.03
C GLN A 306 -6.33 15.47 1.21
N VAL A 307 -7.07 16.08 0.29
CA VAL A 307 -7.24 17.54 0.21
C VAL A 307 -8.22 18.06 1.26
N GLY A 308 -7.98 19.29 1.73
CA GLY A 308 -8.90 19.97 2.64
C GLY A 308 -10.15 20.52 1.95
N SER A 309 -11.16 20.88 2.74
CA SER A 309 -12.38 21.51 2.23
C SER A 309 -12.86 22.65 3.12
N ILE A 310 -13.52 23.62 2.51
CA ILE A 310 -14.17 24.74 3.18
C ILE A 310 -15.58 24.84 2.62
N LYS A 311 -16.57 24.71 3.50
CA LYS A 311 -17.98 24.81 3.16
C LYS A 311 -18.67 25.87 4.03
N ALA A 312 -19.36 26.79 3.38
CA ALA A 312 -20.15 27.82 4.05
C ALA A 312 -21.57 27.89 3.48
N GLY A 313 -22.50 28.38 4.30
CA GLY A 313 -23.84 28.75 3.87
C GLY A 313 -23.89 30.10 3.19
N SER A 314 -24.99 30.82 3.37
CA SER A 314 -25.26 32.11 2.72
C SER A 314 -24.35 33.26 3.18
N GLY A 315 -23.67 33.10 4.32
CA GLY A 315 -22.74 34.10 4.85
C GLY A 315 -21.38 34.13 4.14
N GLY A 316 -21.06 33.13 3.31
CA GLY A 316 -19.89 33.15 2.46
C GLY A 316 -18.61 32.55 3.05
N ILE A 317 -17.58 32.49 2.21
CA ILE A 317 -16.20 32.19 2.61
C ILE A 317 -15.38 33.47 2.49
N SER A 318 -14.63 33.82 3.53
CA SER A 318 -13.70 34.95 3.52
C SER A 318 -12.33 34.53 4.06
N ILE A 319 -11.30 34.62 3.24
CA ILE A 319 -9.92 34.29 3.61
C ILE A 319 -9.05 35.52 3.38
N SER A 320 -8.36 35.95 4.43
CA SER A 320 -7.45 37.10 4.46
C SER A 320 -6.10 36.65 5.00
N ALA A 321 -5.06 36.82 4.18
CA ALA A 321 -3.66 36.59 4.54
C ALA A 321 -2.89 37.92 4.46
N GLY A 322 -2.15 38.27 5.50
CA GLY A 322 -1.24 39.43 5.48
C GLY A 322 -0.08 39.24 4.51
N LYS A 323 0.27 37.99 4.20
CA LYS A 323 1.25 37.56 3.19
C LYS A 323 0.56 36.72 2.13
N ASP A 324 0.95 35.46 1.94
CA ASP A 324 0.46 34.60 0.86
C ASP A 324 -0.73 33.74 1.31
N ALA A 325 -1.62 33.40 0.37
CA ALA A 325 -2.68 32.42 0.58
C ALA A 325 -2.45 31.22 -0.36
N ASN A 326 -2.16 30.06 0.21
CA ASN A 326 -1.80 28.84 -0.51
C ASN A 326 -2.89 27.77 -0.36
N PHE A 327 -3.31 27.18 -1.47
CA PHE A 327 -4.31 26.12 -1.54
C PHE A 327 -3.77 24.98 -2.40
N GLU A 328 -3.72 23.77 -1.87
CA GLU A 328 -3.29 22.57 -2.58
C GLU A 328 -4.48 21.63 -2.75
N GLY A 329 -5.10 21.66 -3.94
CA GLY A 329 -6.28 20.86 -4.28
C GLY A 329 -7.53 21.15 -3.42
N THR A 330 -7.50 22.18 -2.58
CA THR A 330 -8.56 22.50 -1.62
C THR A 330 -9.90 22.73 -2.33
N ALA A 331 -10.99 22.21 -1.75
CA ALA A 331 -12.34 22.47 -2.25
C ALA A 331 -13.02 23.57 -1.43
N LEU A 332 -13.38 24.68 -2.05
CA LEU A 332 -14.10 25.79 -1.43
C LEU A 332 -15.52 25.83 -2.03
N LYS A 333 -16.53 25.73 -1.18
CA LYS A 333 -17.94 25.78 -1.61
C LYS A 333 -18.77 26.67 -0.69
N SER A 334 -19.47 27.62 -1.29
CA SER A 334 -20.29 28.58 -0.56
C SER A 334 -21.64 28.79 -1.25
N GLU A 335 -22.71 28.98 -0.48
CA GLU A 335 -23.98 29.50 -1.01
C GLU A 335 -23.93 31.02 -1.19
N GLY A 336 -23.18 31.72 -0.34
CA GLY A 336 -22.87 33.15 -0.48
C GLY A 336 -21.58 33.42 -1.26
N ASP A 337 -21.05 34.63 -1.15
CA ASP A 337 -19.80 35.05 -1.80
C ASP A 337 -18.57 34.25 -1.30
N THR A 338 -17.57 34.09 -2.17
CA THR A 338 -16.25 33.55 -1.78
C THR A 338 -15.16 34.57 -2.08
N GLY A 339 -14.52 35.09 -1.03
CA GLY A 339 -13.44 36.06 -1.11
C GLY A 339 -12.12 35.50 -0.59
N ILE A 340 -11.06 35.63 -1.38
CA ILE A 340 -9.67 35.31 -0.98
C ILE A 340 -8.83 36.56 -1.21
N ALA A 341 -8.15 37.05 -0.18
CA ALA A 341 -7.27 38.20 -0.24
C ALA A 341 -5.93 37.89 0.41
N ALA A 342 -4.85 38.18 -0.30
CA ALA A 342 -3.48 38.05 0.14
C ALA A 342 -2.76 39.40 -0.02
N GLY A 343 -1.95 39.80 0.96
CA GLY A 343 -1.01 40.92 0.81
C GLY A 343 0.14 40.60 -0.14
N GLY A 344 0.46 39.31 -0.26
CA GLY A 344 1.38 38.69 -1.20
C GLY A 344 0.63 38.02 -2.35
N ASP A 345 0.97 36.76 -2.63
CA ASP A 345 0.40 35.98 -3.73
C ASP A 345 -0.75 35.06 -3.27
N VAL A 346 -1.65 34.75 -4.21
CA VAL A 346 -2.61 33.65 -4.04
C VAL A 346 -2.17 32.49 -4.92
N ASN A 347 -1.97 31.32 -4.32
CA ASN A 347 -1.49 30.12 -5.01
C ASN A 347 -2.57 29.03 -4.96
N LEU A 348 -3.23 28.80 -6.09
CA LEU A 348 -4.20 27.72 -6.31
C LEU A 348 -3.48 26.57 -7.00
N ARG A 349 -2.83 25.72 -6.20
CA ARG A 349 -2.01 24.59 -6.66
C ARG A 349 -2.86 23.34 -6.81
N ALA A 350 -2.45 22.47 -7.73
CA ALA A 350 -3.04 21.15 -7.83
C ALA A 350 -2.39 20.20 -6.82
N ALA A 351 -3.20 19.42 -6.12
CA ALA A 351 -2.73 18.35 -5.27
C ALA A 351 -2.35 17.15 -6.13
N LYS A 352 -1.13 16.63 -5.95
CA LYS A 352 -0.58 15.55 -6.77
C LYS A 352 -0.83 14.20 -6.12
N ASN A 353 -1.15 13.17 -6.90
CA ASN A 353 -1.08 11.77 -6.52
C ASN A 353 0.06 11.15 -7.30
N THR A 354 0.94 10.39 -6.64
CA THR A 354 2.10 9.77 -7.27
C THR A 354 2.09 8.27 -7.02
N GLU A 355 2.37 7.48 -8.04
CA GLU A 355 2.58 6.03 -7.95
C GLU A 355 3.83 5.70 -8.74
N THR A 356 4.79 5.02 -8.12
CA THR A 356 6.04 4.60 -8.74
C THR A 356 6.27 3.13 -8.45
N THR A 357 6.50 2.33 -9.49
CA THR A 357 6.80 0.90 -9.38
C THR A 357 8.07 0.57 -10.13
N THR A 358 8.94 -0.25 -9.53
CA THR A 358 10.11 -0.81 -10.19
C THR A 358 10.09 -2.32 -10.04
N SER A 359 10.26 -3.04 -11.15
CA SER A 359 10.31 -4.49 -11.16
C SER A 359 11.53 -5.01 -11.89
N PHE A 360 12.05 -6.14 -11.44
CA PHE A 360 13.13 -6.89 -12.05
C PHE A 360 12.85 -8.38 -11.89
N GLY A 361 12.89 -9.13 -12.97
CA GLY A 361 12.74 -10.57 -12.93
C GLY A 361 13.65 -11.27 -13.93
N VAL A 362 14.08 -12.48 -13.57
CA VAL A 362 14.83 -13.40 -14.42
C VAL A 362 14.28 -14.79 -14.22
N GLN A 363 13.98 -15.48 -15.31
CA GLN A 363 13.46 -16.84 -15.30
C GLN A 363 14.16 -17.69 -16.36
N ALA A 364 14.38 -18.96 -16.05
CA ALA A 364 14.95 -19.92 -16.98
C ALA A 364 14.25 -21.27 -16.80
N GLU A 365 13.75 -21.81 -17.89
CA GLU A 365 13.17 -23.15 -17.97
C GLU A 365 13.78 -23.96 -19.10
N ILE A 366 14.03 -25.24 -18.84
CA ILE A 366 14.54 -26.21 -19.80
C ILE A 366 13.65 -27.45 -19.73
N GLY A 367 12.95 -27.73 -20.82
CA GLY A 367 12.10 -28.90 -20.98
C GLY A 367 12.60 -29.83 -22.08
N SER A 368 12.36 -31.12 -21.92
CA SER A 368 12.52 -32.07 -23.02
C SER A 368 11.47 -33.15 -22.90
N THR A 369 10.79 -33.43 -24.00
CA THR A 369 9.82 -34.52 -24.11
C THR A 369 10.29 -35.47 -25.20
N SER A 370 10.27 -36.77 -24.93
CA SER A 370 10.62 -37.80 -25.90
C SER A 370 9.50 -38.81 -25.99
N GLY A 371 8.80 -38.79 -27.12
CA GLY A 371 7.57 -39.52 -27.33
C GLY A 371 7.56 -40.39 -28.58
N SER A 372 6.39 -40.98 -28.84
CA SER A 372 6.13 -41.83 -30.02
C SER A 372 6.32 -41.09 -31.34
N GLU A 373 6.16 -39.76 -31.31
CA GLU A 373 6.17 -38.88 -32.49
C GLU A 373 7.49 -38.09 -32.66
N GLY A 374 8.42 -38.14 -31.70
CA GLY A 374 9.71 -37.45 -31.81
C GLY A 374 10.33 -37.05 -30.47
N LYS A 375 11.46 -36.31 -30.55
CA LYS A 375 12.06 -35.63 -29.39
C LYS A 375 11.87 -34.14 -29.55
N GLU A 376 11.14 -33.53 -28.63
CA GLU A 376 11.01 -32.09 -28.53
C GLU A 376 11.88 -31.59 -27.39
N LYS A 377 12.55 -30.48 -27.63
CA LYS A 377 13.28 -29.74 -26.60
C LYS A 377 12.68 -28.37 -26.55
N THR A 378 12.24 -27.98 -25.36
CA THR A 378 11.76 -26.66 -25.05
C THR A 378 12.79 -25.98 -24.15
N GLY A 379 13.03 -24.71 -24.36
CA GLY A 379 13.91 -23.93 -23.51
C GLY A 379 13.46 -22.50 -23.56
N ALA A 380 13.22 -21.91 -22.41
CA ALA A 380 12.82 -20.53 -22.27
C ALA A 380 13.82 -19.86 -21.33
N ILE A 381 14.39 -18.74 -21.75
CA ILE A 381 15.01 -17.79 -20.83
C ILE A 381 14.25 -16.48 -20.97
N GLY A 382 13.81 -15.94 -19.84
CA GLY A 382 13.09 -14.68 -19.76
C GLY A 382 13.81 -13.76 -18.79
N GLY A 383 13.77 -12.47 -19.07
CA GLY A 383 14.09 -11.46 -18.09
C GLY A 383 13.24 -10.23 -18.35
N ASN A 384 12.77 -9.61 -17.30
CA ASN A 384 12.02 -8.37 -17.35
C ASN A 384 12.67 -7.31 -16.46
N VAL A 385 12.62 -6.07 -16.93
CA VAL A 385 12.85 -4.89 -16.10
C VAL A 385 11.73 -3.91 -16.38
N GLY A 386 11.06 -3.45 -15.32
CA GLY A 386 9.94 -2.54 -15.38
C GLY A 386 10.20 -1.29 -14.56
N TYR A 387 9.78 -0.15 -15.10
CA TYR A 387 9.64 1.11 -14.38
C TYR A 387 8.31 1.74 -14.76
N ALA A 388 7.47 2.01 -13.77
CA ALA A 388 6.25 2.78 -13.94
C ALA A 388 6.28 3.99 -13.00
N ASP A 389 5.84 5.14 -13.49
CA ASP A 389 5.70 6.37 -12.73
C ASP A 389 4.51 7.17 -13.24
N LYS A 390 3.52 7.30 -12.37
CA LYS A 390 2.25 7.95 -12.63
C LYS A 390 2.10 9.14 -11.68
N VAL A 391 1.74 10.28 -12.24
CA VAL A 391 1.37 11.50 -11.52
C VAL A 391 0.03 11.97 -12.05
N GLU A 392 -0.96 11.98 -11.17
CA GLU A 392 -2.26 12.60 -11.40
C GLU A 392 -2.37 13.83 -10.52
N SER A 393 -3.07 14.87 -10.97
CA SER A 393 -3.22 16.09 -10.18
C SER A 393 -4.68 16.52 -10.13
N THR A 394 -5.12 16.95 -8.96
CA THR A 394 -6.45 17.53 -8.73
C THR A 394 -6.30 19.00 -8.40
N GLY A 395 -6.82 19.86 -9.28
CA GLY A 395 -6.81 21.32 -9.08
C GLY A 395 -7.63 21.76 -7.87
N THR A 396 -7.33 22.96 -7.37
CA THR A 396 -8.19 23.64 -6.38
C THR A 396 -9.57 23.89 -7.00
N SER A 397 -10.66 23.70 -6.26
CA SER A 397 -12.02 24.00 -6.74
C SER A 397 -12.67 25.08 -5.90
N ILE A 398 -13.31 26.06 -6.55
CA ILE A 398 -13.98 27.18 -5.91
C ILE A 398 -15.38 27.31 -6.52
N GLY A 399 -16.40 27.01 -5.73
CA GLY A 399 -17.81 27.13 -6.08
C GLY A 399 -18.53 28.14 -5.20
N SER A 400 -19.21 29.11 -5.81
CA SER A 400 -19.96 30.16 -5.10
C SER A 400 -21.36 30.34 -5.69
N GLY A 401 -22.38 30.36 -4.84
CA GLY A 401 -23.73 30.83 -5.19
C GLY A 401 -23.81 32.35 -5.32
N GLY A 402 -22.80 33.07 -4.81
CA GLY A 402 -22.59 34.49 -5.05
C GLY A 402 -21.47 34.74 -6.06
N THR A 403 -20.67 35.75 -5.78
CA THR A 403 -19.45 36.10 -6.51
C THR A 403 -18.24 35.31 -6.00
N VAL A 404 -17.19 35.21 -6.83
CA VAL A 404 -15.84 34.82 -6.39
C VAL A 404 -14.92 36.00 -6.60
N THR A 405 -14.21 36.44 -5.56
CA THR A 405 -13.16 37.46 -5.67
C THR A 405 -11.83 36.92 -5.15
N ILE A 406 -10.80 36.92 -5.97
CA ILE A 406 -9.45 36.49 -5.61
C ILE A 406 -8.49 37.66 -5.80
N LYS A 407 -7.82 38.08 -4.74
CA LYS A 407 -6.93 39.23 -4.73
C LYS A 407 -5.55 38.87 -4.20
N GLY A 408 -4.52 39.18 -4.98
CA GLY A 408 -3.11 39.05 -4.62
C GLY A 408 -2.23 39.86 -5.58
N ASN A 409 -0.92 39.92 -5.33
CA ASN A 409 0.04 40.49 -6.27
C ASN A 409 0.10 39.63 -7.53
N ASN A 410 0.32 38.33 -7.35
CA ASN A 410 0.10 37.31 -8.36
C ASN A 410 -1.00 36.33 -7.90
N VAL A 411 -1.71 35.78 -8.88
CA VAL A 411 -2.65 34.66 -8.67
C VAL A 411 -2.17 33.50 -9.54
N ILE A 412 -1.50 32.53 -8.91
CA ILE A 412 -1.03 31.32 -9.56
C ILE A 412 -2.20 30.35 -9.64
N ASN A 413 -2.63 30.04 -10.85
CA ASN A 413 -3.74 29.13 -11.12
C ASN A 413 -3.21 27.88 -11.83
N GLN A 414 -3.03 26.80 -11.07
CA GLN A 414 -2.62 25.50 -11.56
C GLN A 414 -3.83 24.61 -11.85
N GLU A 415 -4.60 24.99 -12.87
CA GLU A 415 -5.85 24.33 -13.30
C GLU A 415 -6.95 24.28 -12.24
N ALA A 416 -7.08 25.37 -11.47
CA ALA A 416 -8.19 25.54 -10.54
C ALA A 416 -9.53 25.73 -11.28
N ASP A 417 -10.57 25.05 -10.81
CA ASP A 417 -11.94 25.18 -11.32
C ASP A 417 -12.70 26.23 -10.51
N ILE A 418 -12.97 27.39 -11.12
CA ILE A 418 -13.61 28.52 -10.45
C ILE A 418 -14.99 28.76 -11.07
N LYS A 419 -16.03 28.53 -10.27
CA LYS A 419 -17.45 28.64 -10.65
C LYS A 419 -18.18 29.57 -9.68
N ALA A 420 -18.86 30.58 -10.23
CA ALA A 420 -19.59 31.56 -9.45
C ALA A 420 -20.87 31.97 -10.20
N GLU A 421 -22.03 31.91 -9.55
CA GLU A 421 -23.28 32.37 -10.17
C GLU A 421 -23.28 33.90 -10.38
N GLY A 422 -22.71 34.65 -9.45
CA GLY A 422 -22.53 36.11 -9.51
C GLY A 422 -21.30 36.56 -10.32
N GLY A 423 -20.52 35.63 -10.88
CA GLY A 423 -19.29 35.90 -11.62
C GLY A 423 -18.01 35.83 -10.78
N ALA A 424 -16.89 35.59 -11.45
CA ALA A 424 -15.57 35.47 -10.83
C ALA A 424 -14.66 36.63 -11.25
N GLN A 425 -13.96 37.21 -10.28
CA GLN A 425 -13.02 38.31 -10.47
C GLN A 425 -11.66 37.98 -9.85
N ILE A 426 -10.60 38.13 -10.65
CA ILE A 426 -9.22 38.06 -10.20
C ILE A 426 -8.63 39.48 -10.21
N ILE A 427 -8.10 39.90 -9.08
CA ILE A 427 -7.48 41.22 -8.86
C ILE A 427 -6.00 41.00 -8.57
N GLY A 428 -5.17 41.23 -9.58
CA GLY A 428 -3.73 40.94 -9.54
C GLY A 428 -3.23 40.45 -10.90
N ASN A 429 -1.97 40.01 -10.95
CA ASN A 429 -1.40 39.35 -12.13
C ASN A 429 -1.75 37.85 -12.14
N GLU A 430 -2.61 37.40 -13.05
CA GLU A 430 -2.96 35.97 -13.17
C GLU A 430 -1.87 35.19 -13.92
N ILE A 431 -1.35 34.13 -13.29
CA ILE A 431 -0.35 33.23 -13.86
C ILE A 431 -0.96 31.83 -13.97
N LYS A 432 -1.32 31.43 -15.19
CA LYS A 432 -1.84 30.09 -15.46
C LYS A 432 -0.70 29.09 -15.62
N GLN A 433 -0.75 28.00 -14.87
CA GLN A 433 0.18 26.88 -14.94
C GLN A 433 -0.61 25.60 -15.21
N LYS A 434 0.02 24.65 -15.89
CA LYS A 434 -0.57 23.32 -16.03
C LYS A 434 -0.35 22.50 -14.76
N ALA A 435 -1.34 21.71 -14.40
CA ALA A 435 -1.16 20.71 -13.38
C ALA A 435 -0.15 19.65 -13.89
N GLU A 436 0.65 19.11 -12.98
CA GLU A 436 1.56 18.04 -13.38
C GLU A 436 0.75 16.78 -13.65
N SER A 437 0.90 16.25 -14.86
CA SER A 437 0.34 14.96 -15.24
C SER A 437 1.42 14.19 -15.97
N ARG A 438 1.66 12.97 -15.51
CA ARG A 438 2.67 12.08 -16.07
C ARG A 438 2.14 10.66 -15.98
N ASP A 439 2.33 9.90 -17.04
CA ASP A 439 2.03 8.47 -17.06
C ASP A 439 3.12 7.84 -17.92
N ILE A 440 4.12 7.27 -17.25
CA ILE A 440 5.27 6.65 -17.87
C ILE A 440 5.31 5.22 -17.41
N ALA A 441 5.21 4.29 -18.35
CA ALA A 441 5.51 2.88 -18.12
C ALA A 441 6.53 2.42 -19.15
N ILE A 442 7.65 1.89 -18.69
CA ILE A 442 8.73 1.34 -19.50
C ILE A 442 9.01 -0.06 -18.98
N GLY A 443 8.61 -1.05 -19.75
CA GLY A 443 8.97 -2.44 -19.55
C GLY A 443 9.90 -2.91 -20.67
N ILE A 444 10.98 -3.59 -20.33
CA ILE A 444 11.78 -4.36 -21.28
C ILE A 444 11.66 -5.81 -20.86
N GLU A 445 11.06 -6.62 -21.72
CA GLU A 445 11.02 -8.06 -21.59
C GLU A 445 11.92 -8.65 -22.68
N ALA A 446 12.84 -9.50 -22.28
CA ALA A 446 13.72 -10.25 -23.15
C ALA A 446 13.46 -11.73 -22.93
N GLY A 447 12.71 -12.33 -23.85
CA GLY A 447 12.42 -13.76 -23.88
C GLY A 447 13.13 -14.42 -25.06
N TYR A 448 13.74 -15.58 -24.84
CA TYR A 448 14.16 -16.49 -25.90
C TYR A 448 13.56 -17.86 -25.64
N GLU A 449 12.64 -18.25 -26.51
CA GLU A 449 12.03 -19.57 -26.51
C GLU A 449 12.55 -20.38 -27.70
N THR A 450 13.01 -21.60 -27.44
CA THR A 450 13.35 -22.58 -28.47
C THR A 450 12.43 -23.77 -28.35
N SER A 451 11.71 -24.07 -29.43
CA SER A 451 11.12 -25.39 -29.64
C SER A 451 11.69 -25.97 -30.93
N SER A 452 12.34 -27.13 -30.82
CA SER A 452 12.86 -27.84 -32.00
C SER A 452 12.03 -29.09 -32.28
N GLU A 453 11.13 -29.00 -33.26
CA GLU A 453 10.49 -30.16 -33.90
C GLU A 453 11.27 -30.57 -35.17
N SER A 454 11.65 -31.85 -35.26
CA SER A 454 12.08 -32.44 -36.53
C SER A 454 10.84 -32.79 -37.39
N LYS A 455 10.55 -31.93 -38.37
CA LYS A 455 9.29 -31.76 -39.16
C LYS A 455 8.78 -32.93 -40.02
N THR A 456 7.47 -32.89 -40.31
CA THR A 456 6.87 -32.75 -41.68
C THR A 456 5.59 -31.86 -41.61
N PRO A 457 5.22 -31.04 -42.63
CA PRO A 457 4.43 -29.80 -42.44
C PRO A 457 2.93 -29.87 -42.80
N GLU A 458 2.07 -29.02 -42.21
CA GLU A 458 1.11 -28.14 -42.93
C GLU A 458 0.39 -27.04 -42.08
N LYS A 459 0.14 -25.92 -42.77
CA LYS A 459 -0.55 -24.61 -42.57
C LYS A 459 -1.43 -24.21 -41.34
N LYS A 460 -1.16 -22.95 -40.89
CA LYS A 460 -2.00 -21.75 -40.54
C LYS A 460 -3.26 -21.98 -39.66
N THR A 461 -3.52 -21.20 -38.60
CA THR A 461 -4.00 -19.78 -38.60
C THR A 461 -4.20 -19.29 -37.15
N GLY A 462 -4.05 -17.97 -36.88
CA GLY A 462 -4.83 -17.30 -35.83
C GLY A 462 -4.05 -16.47 -34.81
N SER A 463 -4.29 -15.16 -34.83
CA SER A 463 -3.79 -14.11 -33.91
C SER A 463 -4.72 -13.97 -32.69
N LYS A 464 -4.19 -13.50 -31.53
CA LYS A 464 -4.73 -12.52 -30.54
C LYS A 464 -4.02 -12.67 -29.19
N THR A 465 -3.23 -11.69 -28.71
CA THR A 465 -3.55 -10.47 -27.92
C THR A 465 -3.99 -10.72 -26.47
N THR A 466 -3.27 -10.02 -25.59
CA THR A 466 -3.42 -9.74 -24.16
C THR A 466 -4.86 -9.49 -23.69
N ASP A 467 -5.32 -10.32 -22.76
CA ASP A 467 -6.27 -10.05 -21.69
C ASP A 467 -6.50 -11.42 -21.03
N ASP A 468 -5.99 -11.65 -19.81
CA ASP A 468 -6.45 -12.67 -18.85
C ASP A 468 -5.49 -12.72 -17.64
N ILE A 469 -5.66 -11.81 -16.68
CA ILE A 469 -5.18 -12.00 -15.30
C ILE A 469 -6.42 -11.95 -14.41
N PRO A 470 -6.86 -13.06 -13.78
CA PRO A 470 -7.94 -13.01 -12.83
C PRO A 470 -7.43 -12.69 -11.41
N ASP A 471 -7.96 -11.60 -10.88
CA ASP A 471 -7.98 -11.21 -9.46
C ASP A 471 -8.61 -12.33 -8.61
N SER A 472 -7.94 -12.75 -7.53
CA SER A 472 -8.47 -13.76 -6.60
C SER A 472 -8.33 -13.37 -5.12
N ARG A 473 -8.99 -12.27 -4.72
CA ARG A 473 -9.38 -12.09 -3.30
C ARG A 473 -10.72 -12.75 -3.00
N ALA A 474 -10.70 -13.85 -2.26
CA ALA A 474 -11.89 -14.41 -1.62
C ALA A 474 -12.01 -13.92 -0.15
N LYS A 475 -13.11 -13.22 0.12
CA LYS A 475 -13.53 -12.69 1.42
C LYS A 475 -13.81 -13.82 2.43
N THR A 476 -13.34 -13.67 3.66
CA THR A 476 -13.76 -14.45 4.84
C THR A 476 -14.88 -13.74 5.59
N ALA A 477 -15.84 -14.52 6.11
CA ALA A 477 -16.88 -14.09 7.05
C ALA A 477 -16.73 -14.89 8.36
N ALA A 478 -16.95 -14.18 9.46
CA ALA A 478 -16.73 -14.54 10.85
C ALA A 478 -17.60 -15.72 11.38
N ASP A 479 -17.15 -16.38 12.46
CA ASP A 479 -17.87 -16.34 13.74
C ASP A 479 -17.15 -17.01 14.93
N ASP A 480 -17.12 -16.24 16.01
CA ASP A 480 -17.38 -16.54 17.43
C ASP A 480 -16.38 -17.25 18.40
N LYS A 481 -16.36 -16.65 19.60
CA LYS A 481 -15.45 -16.70 20.77
C LYS A 481 -15.86 -17.81 21.79
N PRO A 482 -15.27 -17.91 23.00
CA PRO A 482 -13.93 -18.36 23.41
C PRO A 482 -14.00 -19.53 24.44
N ARG A 483 -12.89 -20.20 24.77
CA ARG A 483 -12.81 -20.97 26.04
C ARG A 483 -11.43 -20.90 26.72
N SER A 484 -11.51 -20.50 27.99
CA SER A 484 -10.47 -20.42 29.02
C SER A 484 -9.88 -21.78 29.41
N LYS A 485 -8.55 -21.83 29.63
CA LYS A 485 -7.82 -22.64 30.65
C LYS A 485 -6.45 -21.98 30.90
N THR A 486 -6.25 -21.35 32.05
CA THR A 486 -5.54 -21.82 33.26
C THR A 486 -4.03 -22.04 33.14
N THR A 487 -3.35 -21.45 34.12
CA THR A 487 -1.93 -21.45 34.43
C THR A 487 -1.32 -22.84 34.56
N ASP A 488 -0.38 -23.17 33.70
CA ASP A 488 0.92 -23.78 34.01
C ASP A 488 1.53 -24.25 32.68
N ASP A 489 2.56 -23.53 32.23
CA ASP A 489 3.79 -24.04 31.63
C ASP A 489 4.50 -22.90 30.91
N LEU A 490 5.25 -22.13 31.70
CA LEU A 490 6.36 -21.33 31.20
C LEU A 490 7.46 -22.28 30.70
N PRO A 491 8.07 -21.99 29.55
CA PRO A 491 9.51 -22.12 29.47
C PRO A 491 10.20 -20.85 28.93
N ALA A 492 11.09 -20.36 29.79
CA ALA A 492 12.40 -19.80 29.52
C ALA A 492 12.64 -18.95 28.26
N ALA A 493 12.90 -17.67 28.52
CA ALA A 493 13.62 -16.75 27.64
C ALA A 493 14.93 -17.35 27.08
N SER A 494 15.20 -17.12 25.78
CA SER A 494 16.53 -17.29 25.20
C SER A 494 17.01 -16.01 24.48
N THR A 495 17.82 -15.26 25.22
CA THR A 495 19.05 -14.56 24.81
C THR A 495 19.09 -13.84 23.46
N ASP A 496 18.76 -12.55 23.54
CA ASP A 496 19.33 -11.45 22.77
C ASP A 496 20.87 -11.59 22.61
N THR A 497 21.35 -11.64 21.37
CA THR A 497 22.78 -11.51 21.07
C THR A 497 23.07 -10.01 20.88
N GLY A 498 23.40 -9.36 21.99
CA GLY A 498 23.66 -7.92 22.10
C GLY A 498 24.82 -7.39 21.26
N LYS A 499 24.67 -7.38 19.94
CA LYS A 499 25.55 -6.63 19.01
C LYS A 499 25.00 -5.22 18.81
N SER A 500 25.88 -4.24 18.99
CA SER A 500 25.60 -2.82 18.79
C SER A 500 25.12 -2.53 17.36
N ALA A 501 24.35 -1.46 17.18
CA ALA A 501 23.93 -0.97 15.87
C ALA A 501 25.13 -0.68 14.93
N GLU A 502 26.29 -0.35 15.50
CA GLU A 502 27.53 -0.13 14.77
C GLU A 502 28.14 -1.43 14.22
N ASP A 503 28.06 -2.54 14.95
CA ASP A 503 28.52 -3.85 14.49
C ASP A 503 27.66 -4.36 13.33
N LYS A 504 26.34 -4.15 13.42
CA LYS A 504 25.39 -4.46 12.33
C LYS A 504 25.65 -3.58 11.10
N ALA A 505 26.11 -2.34 11.28
CA ALA A 505 26.49 -1.46 10.17
C ALA A 505 27.83 -1.88 9.53
N ALA A 506 28.79 -2.36 10.32
CA ALA A 506 30.06 -2.87 9.83
C ALA A 506 29.88 -4.16 9.01
N GLU A 507 29.03 -5.09 9.46
CA GLU A 507 28.70 -6.31 8.72
C GLU A 507 28.01 -5.98 7.38
N ARG A 508 27.04 -5.05 7.37
CA ARG A 508 26.40 -4.58 6.12
C ARG A 508 27.42 -3.98 5.14
N ARG A 509 28.41 -3.25 5.63
CA ARG A 509 29.45 -2.63 4.78
C ARG A 509 30.39 -3.68 4.20
N ALA A 510 30.77 -4.70 4.97
CA ALA A 510 31.56 -5.83 4.50
C ALA A 510 30.81 -6.63 3.41
N THR A 511 29.50 -6.85 3.57
CA THR A 511 28.66 -7.52 2.57
C THR A 511 28.58 -6.71 1.26
N ILE A 512 28.47 -5.37 1.34
CA ILE A 512 28.45 -4.49 0.16
C ILE A 512 29.79 -4.53 -0.58
N ASP A 513 30.91 -4.55 0.14
CA ASP A 513 32.24 -4.61 -0.47
C ASP A 513 32.50 -5.97 -1.13
N GLN A 514 31.99 -7.06 -0.55
CA GLN A 514 32.00 -8.40 -1.14
C GLN A 514 31.19 -8.44 -2.44
N LEU A 515 29.98 -7.87 -2.45
CA LEU A 515 29.13 -7.79 -3.64
C LEU A 515 29.77 -6.98 -4.78
N LYS A 516 30.48 -5.89 -4.47
CA LYS A 516 31.25 -5.13 -5.47
C LYS A 516 32.40 -5.94 -6.05
N ALA A 517 33.09 -6.71 -5.21
CA ALA A 517 34.18 -7.57 -5.66
C ALA A 517 33.68 -8.71 -6.58
N ASP A 518 32.51 -9.28 -6.28
CA ASP A 518 31.93 -10.34 -7.09
C ASP A 518 31.35 -9.81 -8.40
N LYS A 519 30.77 -8.61 -8.41
CA LYS A 519 30.39 -7.90 -9.66
C LYS A 519 31.61 -7.67 -10.57
N LEU A 520 32.75 -7.27 -10.02
CA LEU A 520 33.97 -7.04 -10.79
C LEU A 520 34.52 -8.35 -11.43
N LYS A 521 34.37 -9.48 -10.74
CA LYS A 521 34.74 -10.81 -11.28
C LYS A 521 33.80 -11.22 -12.40
N LEU A 522 32.50 -10.93 -12.27
CA LEU A 522 31.50 -11.21 -13.30
C LEU A 522 31.74 -10.37 -14.56
N ASP A 523 31.98 -9.07 -14.40
CA ASP A 523 32.30 -8.17 -15.52
C ASP A 523 33.56 -8.64 -16.28
N LYS A 524 34.56 -9.16 -15.57
CA LYS A 524 35.80 -9.72 -16.16
C LYS A 524 35.61 -11.09 -16.80
N ALA A 525 34.62 -11.86 -16.37
CA ALA A 525 34.26 -13.15 -16.97
C ALA A 525 33.44 -12.98 -18.26
N MET A 526 32.83 -11.81 -18.46
CA MET A 526 32.01 -11.47 -19.62
C MET A 526 32.78 -10.72 -20.73
N GLU A 527 34.09 -10.46 -20.57
CA GLU A 527 34.91 -9.91 -21.67
C GLU A 527 35.10 -10.96 -22.78
N PRO A 528 34.79 -10.63 -24.06
CA PRO A 528 34.86 -11.58 -25.16
C PRO A 528 36.31 -11.96 -25.46
N LYS A 529 36.62 -13.27 -25.39
CA LYS A 529 37.90 -13.84 -25.82
C LYS A 529 38.11 -13.60 -27.33
N ALA A 530 39.19 -12.91 -27.68
CA ALA A 530 39.63 -12.72 -29.06
C ALA A 530 39.82 -14.07 -29.78
N ALA A 531 39.33 -14.15 -31.02
CA ALA A 531 39.39 -15.33 -31.88
C ALA A 531 40.85 -15.76 -32.19
N PRO A 532 41.13 -17.06 -32.33
CA PRO A 532 42.46 -17.53 -32.68
C PRO A 532 42.79 -17.19 -34.14
N ALA A 533 44.03 -16.75 -34.37
CA ALA A 533 44.56 -16.42 -35.69
C ALA A 533 44.64 -17.65 -36.61
N GLU A 534 44.21 -17.48 -37.85
CA GLU A 534 44.33 -18.45 -38.94
C GLU A 534 45.80 -18.73 -39.27
N THR A 535 46.19 -20.00 -39.25
CA THR A 535 47.44 -20.50 -39.86
C THR A 535 47.29 -20.56 -41.38
N PRO A 536 48.26 -20.08 -42.18
CA PRO A 536 48.20 -20.18 -43.63
C PRO A 536 48.68 -21.57 -44.08
N ALA A 537 47.88 -22.25 -44.90
CA ALA A 537 48.32 -23.44 -45.63
C ALA A 537 49.00 -23.02 -46.94
N LYS A 538 50.17 -23.64 -47.19
CA LYS A 538 50.95 -23.59 -48.43
C LYS A 538 50.34 -24.49 -49.50
#